data_AF-A0AAW3EPQ7-F1
#
_entry.id   AF-A0AAW3EPQ7-F1
#
_cell.length_a   1.000
_cell.length_b   1.000
_cell.length_c   1.000
_cell.angle_alpha   90.00
_cell.angle_beta   90.00
_cell.angle_gamma   90.00
#
_symmetry.space_group_name_H-M   'P 1'
#
loop_
_entity.id
_entity.type
_entity.pdbx_description
1 polymer ?
#
loop_
_entity_poly.entity_id
_entity_poly.type
_entity_poly.pdbx_seq_one_letter_code
_entity_poly.pdbx_strand_id
1 'polypeptide(L)'
;MTDIPNRKNSTPIKVYCLPEEKAQIQANAEASGLSTASFIRNIAMGYQVESIVDIKQVLELSRVNGDLGRLGGLLKLWLANDPRTANFSPSLIKTLLRKIESTQQELRNIMEKILDR
;
A
#
# COMPACT_ATOMS: atom_id res chain seq x y z
N MET A 1 33.94 30.54 6.33
CA MET A 1 32.85 29.83 5.64
C MET A 1 33.04 28.35 5.93
N THR A 2 32.23 27.79 6.82
CA THR A 2 32.23 26.35 7.12
C THR A 2 31.55 25.63 5.96
N ASP A 3 32.35 24.91 5.17
CA ASP A 3 31.87 24.12 4.05
C ASP A 3 30.99 22.98 4.58
N ILE A 4 29.72 22.95 4.17
CA ILE A 4 28.77 21.93 4.63
C ILE A 4 29.10 20.64 3.89
N PRO A 5 29.42 19.53 4.59
CA PRO A 5 29.82 18.31 3.93
C PRO A 5 28.70 17.78 3.04
N ASN A 6 28.98 17.68 1.74
CA ASN A 6 28.11 17.04 0.76
C ASN A 6 28.56 15.58 0.57
N ARG A 7 27.60 14.66 0.51
CA ARG A 7 27.80 13.23 0.26
C ARG A 7 28.65 12.95 -0.99
N LYS A 8 28.56 13.79 -2.03
CA LYS A 8 29.37 13.66 -3.26
C LYS A 8 30.88 13.88 -3.04
N ASN A 9 31.25 14.61 -1.98
CA ASN A 9 32.63 14.95 -1.66
C ASN A 9 33.18 14.11 -0.48
N SER A 10 32.41 13.13 0.00
CA SER A 10 32.80 12.25 1.11
C SER A 10 33.40 10.94 0.60
N THR A 11 34.24 10.28 1.40
CA THR A 11 34.87 9.01 1.05
C THR A 11 33.82 7.91 0.80
N PRO A 12 33.83 7.23 -0.37
CA PRO A 12 32.86 6.20 -0.67
C PRO A 12 33.16 4.89 0.07
N ILE A 13 32.12 4.10 0.34
CA ILE A 13 32.24 2.71 0.78
C ILE A 13 32.32 1.83 -0.46
N LYS A 14 33.39 1.03 -0.58
CA LYS A 14 33.55 0.04 -1.66
C LYS A 14 33.01 -1.31 -1.20
N VAL A 15 32.08 -1.84 -1.98
CA VAL A 15 31.52 -3.19 -1.78
C VAL A 15 31.93 -4.03 -2.98
N TYR A 16 32.70 -5.07 -2.74
CA TYR A 16 33.04 -6.05 -3.76
C TYR A 16 31.92 -7.09 -3.81
N CYS A 17 31.40 -7.36 -5.00
CA CYS A 17 30.31 -8.28 -5.23
C CYS A 17 30.52 -9.04 -6.54
N LEU A 18 30.04 -10.28 -6.57
CA LEU A 18 29.94 -11.08 -7.77
C LEU A 18 28.89 -10.48 -8.74
N PRO A 19 28.96 -10.81 -10.04
CA PRO A 19 27.99 -10.32 -11.02
C PRO A 19 26.54 -10.65 -10.64
N GLU A 20 26.28 -11.85 -10.13
CA GLU A 20 24.94 -12.28 -9.70
C GLU A 20 24.44 -11.47 -8.49
N GLU A 21 25.32 -11.25 -7.51
CA GLU A 21 25.01 -10.46 -6.32
C GLU A 21 24.70 -9.00 -6.71
N LYS A 22 25.50 -8.42 -7.61
CA LYS A 22 25.27 -7.06 -8.10
C LYS A 22 23.92 -6.95 -8.82
N ALA A 23 23.58 -7.93 -9.66
CA ALA A 23 22.30 -7.97 -10.36
C ALA A 23 21.13 -8.05 -9.38
N GLN A 24 21.23 -8.89 -8.35
CA GLN A 24 20.20 -9.02 -7.33
C GLN A 24 20.02 -7.73 -6.51
N ILE A 25 21.12 -7.09 -6.09
CA ILE A 25 21.07 -5.83 -5.34
C ILE A 25 20.44 -4.73 -6.20
N GLN A 26 20.75 -4.70 -7.50
CA GLN A 26 20.16 -3.73 -8.41
C GLN A 26 18.65 -3.97 -8.61
N ALA A 27 18.22 -5.21 -8.80
CA ALA A 27 16.81 -5.57 -8.88
C ALA A 27 16.03 -5.17 -7.61
N ASN A 28 16.60 -5.42 -6.43
CA ASN A 28 15.97 -5.03 -5.16
C ASN A 28 15.86 -3.51 -5.01
N ALA A 29 16.89 -2.77 -5.44
CA ALA A 29 16.87 -1.31 -5.43
C ALA A 29 15.81 -0.75 -6.39
N GLU A 30 15.70 -1.31 -7.59
CA GLU A 30 14.67 -0.95 -8.58
C GLU A 30 13.26 -1.25 -8.08
N ALA A 31 13.05 -2.41 -7.45
CA ALA A 31 11.77 -2.76 -6.80
C ALA A 31 11.38 -1.75 -5.72
N SER A 32 12.36 -1.16 -5.04
CA SER A 32 12.16 -0.15 -4.00
C SER A 32 12.13 1.30 -4.51
N GLY A 33 12.36 1.52 -5.82
CA GLY A 33 12.40 2.87 -6.40
C GLY A 33 13.62 3.70 -6.04
N LEU A 34 14.65 3.07 -5.48
CA LEU A 34 15.86 3.73 -5.02
C LEU A 34 17.02 3.45 -5.96
N SER A 35 18.00 4.36 -6.01
CA SER A 35 19.29 4.01 -6.59
C SER A 35 19.97 2.94 -5.75
N THR A 36 20.74 2.06 -6.38
CA THR A 36 21.48 0.97 -5.70
C THR A 36 22.28 1.45 -4.49
N ALA A 37 22.95 2.60 -4.61
CA ALA A 37 23.71 3.20 -3.51
C ALA A 37 22.80 3.70 -2.37
N SER A 38 21.63 4.28 -2.68
CA SER A 38 20.67 4.72 -1.67
C SER A 38 20.03 3.53 -0.95
N PHE A 39 19.69 2.48 -1.71
CA PHE A 39 19.14 1.22 -1.21
C PHE A 39 20.09 0.57 -0.19
N ILE A 40 21.34 0.29 -0.59
CA ILE A 40 22.35 -0.32 0.28
C ILE A 40 22.59 0.55 1.53
N ARG A 41 22.70 1.87 1.35
CA ARG A 41 22.95 2.78 2.48
C ARG A 41 21.79 2.76 3.47
N ASN A 42 20.55 2.81 2.98
CA ASN A 42 19.37 2.79 3.85
C ASN A 42 19.31 1.48 4.65
N ILE A 43 19.52 0.34 4.00
CA ILE A 43 19.58 -0.97 4.67
C ILE A 43 20.72 -1.01 5.70
N ALA A 44 21.92 -0.58 5.33
CA ALA A 44 23.09 -0.59 6.22
C ALA A 44 22.92 0.33 7.44
N MET A 45 22.09 1.38 7.33
CA MET A 45 21.74 2.27 8.45
C MET A 45 20.51 1.78 9.24
N GLY A 46 19.93 0.63 8.89
CA GLY A 46 18.79 0.03 9.58
C GLY A 46 17.41 0.61 9.19
N TYR A 47 17.32 1.37 8.09
CA TYR A 47 16.02 1.82 7.58
C TYR A 47 15.30 0.67 6.88
N GLN A 48 14.02 0.51 7.15
CA GLN A 48 13.15 -0.35 6.35
C GLN A 48 12.98 0.29 4.97
N VAL A 49 13.15 -0.53 3.93
CA VAL A 49 12.96 -0.12 2.54
C VAL A 49 11.72 -0.83 2.02
N GLU A 50 10.66 -0.06 1.78
CA GLU A 50 9.41 -0.55 1.22
C GLU A 50 9.52 -0.78 -0.29
N SER A 51 8.89 -1.84 -0.80
CA SER A 51 8.80 -2.11 -2.23
C SER A 51 7.73 -1.24 -2.88
N ILE A 52 8.00 -0.68 -4.07
CA ILE A 52 7.00 0.01 -4.90
C ILE A 52 5.83 -0.92 -5.23
N VAL A 53 6.08 -2.22 -5.36
CA VAL A 53 5.04 -3.21 -5.66
C VAL A 53 4.00 -3.25 -4.55
N ASP A 54 4.43 -3.19 -3.29
CA ASP A 54 3.55 -3.22 -2.11
C ASP A 54 2.69 -1.96 -2.07
N ILE A 55 3.28 -0.79 -2.35
CA ILE A 55 2.55 0.50 -2.43
C ILE A 55 1.47 0.47 -3.53
N LYS A 56 1.79 -0.07 -4.71
CA LYS A 56 0.82 -0.17 -5.81
C LYS A 56 -0.35 -1.10 -5.46
N GLN A 57 -0.07 -2.24 -4.83
CA GLN A 57 -1.10 -3.18 -4.41
C GLN A 57 -2.03 -2.57 -3.36
N VAL A 58 -1.48 -1.84 -2.38
CA VAL A 58 -2.27 -1.11 -1.37
C VAL A 58 -3.15 -0.05 -2.03
N LEU A 59 -2.65 0.67 -3.03
CA LEU A 59 -3.43 1.67 -3.76
C LEU A 59 -4.62 1.04 -4.51
N GLU A 60 -4.43 -0.11 -5.16
CA GLU A 60 -5.50 -0.82 -5.84
C GLU A 60 -6.58 -1.31 -4.86
N LEU A 61 -6.17 -1.92 -3.75
CA LEU A 61 -7.09 -2.36 -2.69
C LEU A 61 -7.87 -1.18 -2.09
N SER A 62 -7.24 -0.02 -1.93
CA SER A 62 -7.89 1.20 -1.42
C SER A 62 -8.96 1.71 -2.38
N ARG A 63 -8.72 1.66 -3.70
CA ARG A 63 -9.73 2.01 -4.72
C ARG A 63 -10.95 1.09 -4.66
N VAL A 64 -10.73 -0.22 -4.64
CA VAL A 64 -11.81 -1.21 -4.53
C VAL A 64 -12.64 -0.98 -3.26
N ASN A 65 -11.98 -0.69 -2.14
CA ASN A 65 -12.65 -0.39 -0.88
C ASN A 65 -13.52 0.88 -0.97
N GLY A 66 -13.04 1.91 -1.67
CA GLY A 66 -13.79 3.14 -1.95
C GLY A 66 -15.04 2.88 -2.80
N ASP A 67 -14.93 2.06 -3.85
CA ASP A 67 -16.05 1.70 -4.71
C ASP A 67 -17.13 0.92 -3.94
N LEU A 68 -16.73 -0.01 -3.06
CA LEU A 68 -17.67 -0.70 -2.17
C LEU A 68 -18.43 0.26 -1.25
N GLY A 69 -17.76 1.32 -0.77
CA GLY A 69 -18.39 2.34 0.08
C GLY A 69 -19.43 3.14 -0.69
N ARG A 70 -19.12 3.50 -1.94
CA ARG A 70 -20.07 4.16 -2.84
C ARG A 70 -21.28 3.27 -3.15
N LEU A 71 -21.05 1.98 -3.42
CA LEU A 71 -22.14 1.01 -3.65
C LEU A 71 -23.04 0.85 -2.42
N GLY A 72 -22.47 0.78 -1.22
CA GLY A 72 -23.24 0.76 0.03
C GLY A 72 -24.08 2.02 0.23
N GLY A 73 -23.51 3.19 -0.08
CA GLY A 73 -24.23 4.47 -0.05
C GLY A 73 -25.38 4.55 -1.07
N LEU A 74 -25.16 4.07 -2.30
CA LEU A 74 -26.19 3.99 -3.33
C LEU A 74 -27.30 3.02 -2.93
N LEU A 75 -26.96 1.86 -2.37
CA LEU A 75 -27.94 0.92 -1.85
C LEU A 75 -28.80 1.55 -0.75
N LYS A 76 -28.16 2.25 0.20
CA LYS A 76 -28.87 2.98 1.26
C LYS A 76 -29.83 4.04 0.70
N LEU A 77 -29.41 4.78 -0.33
CA LEU A 77 -30.24 5.79 -1.00
C LEU A 77 -31.42 5.14 -1.74
N TRP A 78 -31.18 4.04 -2.44
CA TRP A 78 -32.21 3.33 -3.19
C TRP A 78 -33.30 2.76 -2.27
N LEU A 79 -32.89 2.21 -1.13
CA LEU A 79 -33.80 1.71 -0.09
C LEU A 79 -34.58 2.82 0.63
N ALA A 80 -34.04 4.03 0.72
CA ALA A 80 -34.73 5.16 1.33
C ALA A 80 -35.81 5.76 0.42
N ASN A 81 -35.67 5.60 -0.91
CA ASN A 81 -36.43 6.38 -1.89
C ASN A 81 -37.27 5.55 -2.89
N ASP A 82 -37.18 4.22 -2.91
CA ASP A 82 -37.91 3.39 -3.87
C ASP A 82 -39.12 2.66 -3.22
N PRO A 83 -40.38 2.95 -3.62
CA PRO A 83 -41.58 2.28 -3.12
C PRO A 83 -41.59 0.76 -3.31
N ARG A 84 -40.86 0.23 -4.31
CA ARG A 84 -40.73 -1.22 -4.55
C ARG A 84 -39.91 -1.93 -3.49
N THR A 85 -39.10 -1.17 -2.75
CA THR A 85 -38.27 -1.70 -1.66
C THR A 85 -39.01 -1.77 -0.31
N ALA A 86 -40.26 -1.27 -0.24
CA ALA A 86 -41.08 -1.28 0.97
C ALA A 86 -41.31 -2.68 1.56
N ASN A 87 -41.22 -3.74 0.74
CA ASN A 87 -41.39 -5.13 1.17
C ASN A 87 -40.09 -5.82 1.59
N PHE A 88 -38.93 -5.19 1.41
CA PHE A 88 -37.68 -5.77 1.92
C PHE A 88 -37.63 -5.62 3.44
N SER A 89 -37.38 -6.74 4.13
CA SER A 89 -37.24 -6.69 5.58
C SER A 89 -36.05 -5.80 5.96
N PRO A 90 -36.23 -4.81 6.85
CA PRO A 90 -35.15 -3.96 7.34
C PRO A 90 -33.97 -4.76 7.93
N SER A 91 -34.23 -5.97 8.41
CA SER A 91 -33.20 -6.88 8.93
C SER A 91 -32.30 -7.42 7.81
N LEU A 92 -32.84 -7.75 6.64
CA LEU A 92 -32.11 -8.25 5.48
C LEU A 92 -31.16 -7.17 4.94
N ILE A 93 -31.66 -5.96 4.82
CA ILE A 93 -30.90 -4.76 4.42
C ILE A 93 -29.74 -4.50 5.39
N LYS A 94 -30.03 -4.46 6.70
CA LYS A 94 -29.00 -4.26 7.73
C LYS A 94 -27.98 -5.38 7.75
N THR A 95 -28.34 -6.58 7.32
CA THR A 95 -27.42 -7.73 7.24
C THR A 95 -26.50 -7.61 6.02
N LEU A 96 -27.06 -7.20 4.87
CA LEU A 96 -26.28 -6.92 3.66
C LEU A 96 -25.30 -5.77 3.85
N LEU A 97 -25.74 -4.65 4.43
CA LEU A 97 -24.85 -3.52 4.74
C LEU A 97 -23.73 -3.93 5.69
N ARG A 98 -24.04 -4.68 6.76
CA ARG A 98 -23.02 -5.21 7.68
C ARG A 98 -22.02 -6.14 7.00
N LYS A 99 -22.47 -6.97 6.04
CA LYS A 99 -21.55 -7.82 5.25
C LYS A 99 -20.60 -6.96 4.40
N ILE A 100 -21.11 -5.91 3.75
CA ILE A 100 -20.28 -4.99 2.96
C ILE A 100 -19.25 -4.31 3.87
N GLU A 101 -19.68 -3.76 5.01
CA GLU A 101 -18.80 -3.12 5.99
C GLU A 101 -17.72 -4.10 6.51
N SER A 102 -18.09 -5.36 6.78
CA SER A 102 -17.14 -6.41 7.19
C SER A 102 -16.11 -6.70 6.11
N THR A 103 -16.52 -6.84 4.85
CA THR A 103 -15.59 -7.05 3.72
C THR A 103 -14.67 -5.84 3.52
N GLN A 104 -15.18 -4.62 3.71
CA GLN A 104 -14.36 -3.41 3.68
C GLN A 104 -13.31 -3.39 4.80
N GLN A 105 -13.68 -3.85 6.00
CA GLN A 105 -12.75 -3.95 7.12
C GLN A 105 -11.67 -5.01 6.87
N GLU A 106 -12.03 -6.17 6.32
CA GLU A 106 -11.06 -7.20 5.93
C GLU A 106 -10.06 -6.66 4.90
N LEU A 107 -10.53 -5.93 3.89
CA LEU A 107 -9.66 -5.29 2.90
C LEU A 107 -8.69 -4.28 3.54
N ARG A 108 -9.17 -3.47 4.50
CA ARG A 108 -8.30 -2.55 5.27
C ARG A 108 -7.23 -3.29 6.05
N ASN A 109 -7.60 -4.36 6.75
CA ASN A 109 -6.66 -5.16 7.53
C ASN A 109 -5.61 -5.84 6.64
N ILE A 110 -5.97 -6.27 5.43
CA ILE A 110 -5.02 -6.81 4.45
C ILE A 110 -4.05 -5.72 3.98
N MET A 111 -4.53 -4.51 3.70
CA MET A 111 -3.67 -3.37 3.34
C MET A 111 -2.67 -3.02 4.46
N GLU A 112 -3.11 -2.99 5.72
CA GLU A 112 -2.21 -2.75 6.87
C GLU A 112 -1.12 -3.82 6.97
N LYS A 113 -1.48 -5.10 6.81
CA LYS A 113 -0.50 -6.21 6.82
C LYS A 113 0.53 -6.16 5.68
N ILE A 114 0.18 -5.55 4.54
CA ILE A 114 1.12 -5.37 3.43
C ILE A 114 2.10 -4.23 3.73
N LEU A 115 1.66 -3.19 4.44
CA LEU A 115 2.50 -2.05 4.84
C LEU A 115 3.40 -2.35 6.06
N ASP A 116 2.97 -3.23 6.97
CA ASP A 116 3.71 -3.58 8.19
C ASP A 116 4.79 -4.67 7.99
N ARG A 117 5.03 -5.12 6.75
CA ARG A 117 6.05 -6.14 6.41
C ARG A 117 7.39 -5.52 6.03
#